data_AF-A0A1V6PJ22-F1
#
_entry.id   AF-A0A1V6PJ22-F1
#
_cell.length_a   1.000
_cell.length_b   1.000
_cell.length_c   1.000
_cell.angle_alpha   90.00
_cell.angle_beta   90.00
_cell.angle_gamma   90.00
#
_symmetry.space_group_name_H-M   'P 1'
#
loop_
_entity.id
_entity.type
_entity.pdbx_description
1 polymer ?
#
loop_
_entity_poly.entity_id
_entity_poly.type
_entity_poly.pdbx_seq_one_letter_code
_entity_poly.pdbx_strand_id
1 'polypeptide(L)'
;MIGFLKRVLGARNDVYGLDHAVLNMRLPPSMWMNMGYWESTTDFPQACQALLEQVLAAGVLTDKSQSIRVLDVGCGCGDQSLYLTGLQRGVSSSAGPEFETTALRHRSAGSPLIDTYVGITLEPAQAALAKSRVCDENSVQISADVFCADASDPTSWSGDLLNSMTEMTASSEDNDTSTWLLALDTMYHFRPSRLPLLRYAQRTLHASLMAFDLILADRVSWRERLILRIVCWLTGSPFSNFITREEYLRVLVAAGYDPSRIEMRDVSRHVFPGLSGFLGRRIKEAQPLGLRMGKFRAARMVFDWWARSGVVRGVVVVAKR
;
A
#
# COMPACT_ATOMS: atom_id res chain seq x y z
N MET A 1 39.01 17.38 -19.99
CA MET A 1 37.59 17.78 -20.12
C MET A 1 36.83 16.99 -21.20
N ILE A 2 37.32 16.91 -22.44
CA ILE A 2 36.63 16.23 -23.57
C ILE A 2 36.46 14.70 -23.37
N GLY A 3 37.45 14.03 -22.75
CA GLY A 3 37.37 12.59 -22.46
C GLY A 3 36.37 12.21 -21.36
N PHE A 4 36.09 13.13 -20.42
CA PHE A 4 35.06 12.95 -19.40
C PHE A 4 33.65 13.13 -20.00
N LEU A 5 33.48 14.14 -20.87
CA LEU A 5 32.25 14.31 -21.64
C LEU A 5 31.90 13.07 -22.47
N LYS A 6 32.86 12.46 -23.19
CA LYS A 6 32.62 11.21 -23.96
C LYS A 6 32.24 10.01 -23.10
N ARG A 7 32.63 9.98 -21.82
CA ARG A 7 32.27 8.91 -20.86
C ARG A 7 30.88 9.12 -20.26
N VAL A 8 30.49 10.37 -20.03
CA VAL A 8 29.14 10.76 -19.57
C VAL A 8 28.11 10.66 -20.72
N LEU A 9 28.52 11.02 -21.94
CA LEU A 9 27.69 10.98 -23.16
C LEU A 9 27.62 9.61 -23.84
N GLY A 10 28.10 8.55 -23.18
CA GLY A 10 27.94 7.17 -23.63
C GLY A 10 28.33 6.94 -25.10
N ALA A 11 29.59 6.58 -25.35
CA ALA A 11 29.97 5.97 -26.62
C ALA A 11 29.22 4.64 -26.82
N ARG A 12 27.99 4.72 -27.32
CA ARG A 12 27.25 3.66 -28.01
C ARG A 12 26.91 4.19 -29.40
N ASN A 13 27.20 3.38 -30.40
CA ASN A 13 27.00 3.67 -31.82
C ASN A 13 25.52 3.75 -32.21
N ASP A 14 24.79 4.73 -31.67
CA ASP A 14 23.63 5.30 -32.34
C ASP A 14 23.30 6.65 -31.72
N VAL A 15 23.91 7.71 -32.24
CA VAL A 15 23.60 9.10 -31.85
C VAL A 15 22.12 9.46 -32.16
N TYR A 16 21.45 8.60 -32.95
CA TYR A 16 20.05 8.72 -33.37
C TYR A 16 19.22 7.47 -33.01
N GLY A 17 19.44 6.90 -31.81
CA GLY A 17 18.55 5.88 -31.26
C GLY A 17 17.12 6.41 -31.00
N LEU A 18 16.28 5.59 -30.37
CA LEU A 18 14.88 5.94 -30.08
C LEU A 18 14.70 6.85 -28.84
N ASP A 19 15.73 7.61 -28.45
CA ASP A 19 15.72 8.43 -27.23
C ASP A 19 14.67 9.55 -27.29
N HIS A 20 14.27 9.98 -28.50
CA HIS A 20 13.12 10.89 -28.69
C HIS A 20 11.83 10.35 -28.07
N ALA A 21 11.66 9.03 -28.01
CA ALA A 21 10.51 8.42 -27.34
C ALA A 21 10.48 8.77 -25.85
N VAL A 22 11.65 8.87 -25.20
CA VAL A 22 11.75 9.27 -23.78
C VAL A 22 11.31 10.70 -23.58
N LEU A 23 11.71 11.61 -24.46
CA LEU A 23 11.35 13.03 -24.38
C LEU A 23 9.86 13.29 -24.66
N ASN A 24 9.23 12.44 -25.46
CA ASN A 24 7.81 12.54 -25.79
C ASN A 24 6.90 11.72 -24.87
N MET A 25 7.46 10.99 -23.90
CA MET A 25 6.65 10.32 -22.88
C MET A 25 6.01 11.37 -21.97
N ARG A 26 4.68 11.28 -21.84
CA ARG A 26 3.94 12.06 -20.85
C ARG A 26 4.29 11.52 -19.47
N LEU A 27 4.70 12.41 -18.57
CA LEU A 27 4.90 12.05 -17.17
C LEU A 27 3.58 11.57 -16.57
N PRO A 28 3.60 10.54 -15.72
CA PRO A 28 2.38 9.96 -15.20
C PRO A 28 1.71 10.93 -14.22
N PRO A 29 0.37 11.09 -14.27
CA PRO A 29 -0.36 11.94 -13.32
C PRO A 29 -0.44 11.31 -11.92
N SER A 30 -0.14 10.01 -11.81
CA SER A 30 -0.19 9.21 -10.59
C SER A 30 1.13 8.47 -10.42
N MET A 31 1.55 8.27 -9.16
CA MET A 31 2.74 7.49 -8.80
C MET A 31 2.37 6.24 -8.00
N TRP A 32 1.12 5.79 -8.12
CA TRP A 32 0.64 4.63 -7.38
C TRP A 32 1.42 3.38 -7.72
N MET A 33 1.74 2.61 -6.68
CA MET A 33 2.49 1.38 -6.79
C MET A 33 2.07 0.42 -5.68
N ASN A 34 0.95 -0.28 -5.91
CA ASN A 34 0.60 -1.48 -5.17
C ASN A 34 0.20 -2.57 -6.18
N MET A 35 -0.24 -3.74 -5.71
CA MET A 35 -0.59 -4.85 -6.62
C MET A 35 -1.85 -4.65 -7.47
N GLY A 36 -2.76 -3.79 -7.04
CA GLY A 36 -4.03 -3.50 -7.67
C GLY A 36 -5.09 -4.61 -7.51
N TYR A 37 -6.36 -4.20 -7.52
CA TYR A 37 -7.53 -5.05 -7.59
C TYR A 37 -8.19 -4.85 -8.95
N TRP A 38 -8.15 -5.88 -9.80
CA TRP A 38 -8.33 -5.79 -11.25
C TRP A 38 -9.67 -6.35 -11.73
N GLU A 39 -10.64 -6.57 -10.84
CA GLU A 39 -11.93 -7.17 -11.19
C GLU A 39 -12.69 -6.35 -12.26
N SER A 40 -12.67 -5.02 -12.12
CA SER A 40 -13.50 -4.11 -12.94
C SER A 40 -12.70 -3.09 -13.75
N THR A 41 -11.37 -3.21 -13.81
CA THR A 41 -10.52 -2.24 -14.52
C THR A 41 -9.27 -2.89 -15.13
N THR A 42 -8.73 -2.23 -16.15
CA THR A 42 -7.44 -2.54 -16.76
C THR A 42 -6.41 -1.42 -16.62
N ASP A 43 -6.82 -0.29 -16.03
CA ASP A 43 -5.96 0.84 -15.72
C ASP A 43 -5.28 0.62 -14.37
N PHE A 44 -3.98 0.93 -14.30
CA PHE A 44 -3.17 0.57 -13.13
C PHE A 44 -3.45 1.46 -11.92
N PRO A 45 -3.45 2.80 -12.02
CA PRO A 45 -3.93 3.66 -10.94
C PRO A 45 -5.32 3.27 -10.44
N GLN A 46 -6.30 3.04 -11.32
CA GLN A 46 -7.63 2.59 -10.88
C GLN A 46 -7.61 1.24 -10.16
N ALA A 47 -6.80 0.28 -10.62
CA ALA A 47 -6.66 -0.99 -9.91
C ALA A 47 -6.03 -0.79 -8.53
N CYS A 48 -5.02 0.07 -8.42
CA CYS A 48 -4.40 0.42 -7.15
C CYS A 48 -5.39 1.06 -6.17
N GLN A 49 -6.28 1.93 -6.68
CA GLN A 49 -7.40 2.49 -5.92
C GLN A 49 -8.35 1.44 -5.45
N ALA A 50 -8.81 0.58 -6.36
CA ALA A 50 -9.76 -0.45 -6.04
C ALA A 50 -9.23 -1.38 -4.93
N LEU A 51 -7.92 -1.66 -4.90
CA LEU A 51 -7.32 -2.44 -3.82
C LEU A 51 -7.37 -1.71 -2.47
N LEU A 52 -7.06 -0.41 -2.45
CA LEU A 52 -7.24 0.42 -1.26
C LEU A 52 -8.70 0.41 -0.80
N GLU A 53 -9.66 0.60 -1.70
CA GLU A 53 -11.09 0.57 -1.40
C GLU A 53 -11.53 -0.78 -0.82
N GLN A 54 -10.98 -1.91 -1.27
CA GLN A 54 -11.24 -3.21 -0.64
C GLN A 54 -10.80 -3.26 0.83
N VAL A 55 -9.67 -2.62 1.16
CA VAL A 55 -9.15 -2.54 2.54
C VAL A 55 -10.01 -1.59 3.38
N LEU A 56 -10.37 -0.42 2.84
CA LEU A 56 -11.21 0.57 3.52
C LEU A 56 -12.62 0.04 3.78
N ALA A 57 -13.21 -0.66 2.80
CA ALA A 57 -14.54 -1.27 2.92
C ALA A 57 -14.61 -2.34 4.01
N ALA A 58 -13.51 -3.08 4.24
CA ALA A 58 -13.45 -4.07 5.32
C ALA A 58 -13.15 -3.42 6.69
N GLY A 59 -12.46 -2.28 6.70
CA GLY A 59 -12.06 -1.54 7.89
C GLY A 59 -12.89 -0.29 8.14
N VAL A 60 -12.25 0.86 7.90
CA VAL A 60 -12.70 2.19 8.32
C VAL A 60 -14.09 2.60 7.82
N LEU A 61 -14.56 2.11 6.66
CA LEU A 61 -15.90 2.44 6.16
C LEU A 61 -17.04 1.77 6.94
N THR A 62 -16.71 0.77 7.78
CA THR A 62 -17.66 0.16 8.72
C THR A 62 -17.59 0.76 10.11
N ASP A 63 -16.67 1.71 10.33
CA ASP A 63 -16.51 2.40 11.59
C ASP A 63 -17.61 3.44 11.79
N LYS A 64 -18.13 3.51 13.01
CA LYS A 64 -19.23 4.41 13.40
C LYS A 64 -18.77 5.56 14.30
N SER A 65 -17.47 5.65 14.57
CA SER A 65 -16.86 6.70 15.39
C SER A 65 -17.07 8.06 14.72
N GLN A 66 -17.28 9.09 15.53
CA GLN A 66 -17.45 10.45 15.04
C GLN A 66 -16.13 11.07 14.57
N SER A 67 -15.02 10.56 15.08
CA SER A 67 -13.67 10.96 14.71
C SER A 67 -12.85 9.74 14.29
N ILE A 68 -12.13 9.85 13.18
CA ILE A 68 -11.32 8.76 12.63
C ILE A 68 -9.90 9.27 12.38
N ARG A 69 -8.93 8.50 12.86
CA ARG A 69 -7.51 8.76 12.68
C ARG A 69 -6.84 7.58 11.99
N VAL A 70 -5.97 7.87 11.03
CA VAL A 70 -5.27 6.85 10.26
C VAL A 70 -3.76 7.05 10.37
N LEU A 71 -3.07 5.99 10.81
CA LEU A 71 -1.64 5.81 10.63
C LEU A 71 -1.44 4.92 9.40
N ASP A 72 -0.93 5.48 8.31
CA ASP A 72 -0.68 4.77 7.06
C ASP A 72 0.82 4.45 6.89
N VAL A 73 1.17 3.18 6.94
CA VAL A 73 2.56 2.73 6.80
C VAL A 73 2.83 2.20 5.40
N GLY A 74 3.86 2.74 4.75
CA GLY A 74 4.12 2.47 3.33
C GLY A 74 3.28 3.32 2.39
N CYS A 75 2.97 4.57 2.75
CA CYS A 75 2.15 5.49 1.94
C CYS A 75 2.76 5.86 0.56
N GLY A 76 4.01 5.49 0.31
CA GLY A 76 4.69 5.67 -0.97
C GLY A 76 4.76 7.14 -1.39
N CYS A 77 4.43 7.40 -2.66
CA CYS A 77 4.41 8.76 -3.21
C CYS A 77 3.15 9.58 -2.84
N GLY A 78 2.29 9.06 -1.96
CA GLY A 78 1.14 9.80 -1.42
C GLY A 78 -0.14 9.76 -2.24
N ASP A 79 -0.23 8.93 -3.30
CA ASP A 79 -1.48 8.73 -4.05
C ASP A 79 -2.63 8.23 -3.14
N GLN A 80 -2.35 7.28 -2.24
CA GLN A 80 -3.32 6.85 -1.23
C GLN A 80 -3.54 7.89 -0.13
N SER A 81 -2.52 8.68 0.23
CA SER A 81 -2.68 9.79 1.18
C SER A 81 -3.72 10.78 0.67
N LEU A 82 -3.56 11.25 -0.57
CA LEU A 82 -4.48 12.18 -1.24
C LEU A 82 -5.88 11.61 -1.36
N TYR A 83 -5.99 10.32 -1.70
CA TYR A 83 -7.29 9.66 -1.77
C TYR A 83 -8.01 9.73 -0.42
N LEU A 84 -7.33 9.33 0.66
CA LEU A 84 -7.88 9.27 2.02
C LEU A 84 -8.25 10.65 2.57
N THR A 85 -7.37 11.64 2.42
CA THR A 85 -7.66 13.02 2.88
C THR A 85 -8.74 13.69 2.04
N GLY A 86 -9.00 13.20 0.83
CA GLY A 86 -10.09 13.68 -0.02
C GLY A 86 -11.47 13.07 0.29
N LEU A 87 -11.57 12.08 1.18
CA LEU A 87 -12.84 11.39 1.47
C LEU A 87 -13.73 12.21 2.41
N GLN A 88 -15.02 12.28 2.09
CA GLN A 88 -16.04 12.93 2.91
C GLN A 88 -17.02 11.89 3.47
N ARG A 89 -17.58 12.15 4.66
CA ARG A 89 -18.69 11.35 5.21
C ARG A 89 -19.90 11.51 4.29
N GLY A 90 -20.44 10.40 3.80
CA GLY A 90 -21.70 10.40 3.06
C GLY A 90 -22.86 10.84 3.96
N VAL A 91 -23.68 11.78 3.51
CA VAL A 91 -24.97 12.06 4.17
C VAL A 91 -25.88 10.85 3.88
N SER A 92 -26.16 10.04 4.89
CA SER A 92 -27.08 8.90 4.80
C SER A 92 -28.40 9.33 4.16
N SER A 93 -28.60 9.02 2.88
CA SER A 93 -29.91 9.03 2.26
C SER A 93 -30.46 7.63 2.40
N SER A 94 -31.55 7.49 3.14
CA SER A 94 -32.26 6.23 3.36
C SER A 94 -32.75 5.63 2.04
N ALA A 95 -32.04 4.66 1.46
CA ALA A 95 -32.59 3.76 0.44
C ALA A 95 -31.74 2.48 0.27
N GLY A 96 -32.33 1.32 0.57
CA GLY A 96 -32.09 0.03 -0.11
C GLY A 96 -30.79 -0.75 0.14
N PRO A 97 -30.82 -2.11 0.15
CA PRO A 97 -29.64 -2.95 0.25
C PRO A 97 -29.18 -3.37 -1.15
N GLU A 98 -28.53 -2.46 -1.88
CA GLU A 98 -27.64 -2.84 -2.98
C GLU A 98 -26.23 -2.37 -2.61
N PHE A 99 -25.23 -3.17 -2.99
CA PHE A 99 -23.83 -3.03 -2.58
C PHE A 99 -23.24 -1.77 -3.23
N GLU A 100 -23.54 -0.61 -2.65
CA GLU A 100 -23.34 0.68 -3.28
C GLU A 100 -22.04 1.33 -2.75
N THR A 101 -20.97 1.21 -3.54
CA THR A 101 -19.69 1.93 -3.43
C THR A 101 -19.86 3.46 -3.56
N THR A 102 -21.09 3.97 -3.59
CA THR A 102 -21.52 5.38 -3.72
C THR A 102 -21.42 6.20 -2.43
N ALA A 103 -21.03 5.59 -1.30
CA ALA A 103 -20.89 6.31 -0.02
C ALA A 103 -19.71 7.32 0.00
N LEU A 104 -18.77 7.24 -0.94
CA LEU A 104 -17.61 8.13 -1.02
C LEU A 104 -17.86 9.22 -2.07
N ARG A 105 -18.25 10.42 -1.62
CA ARG A 105 -18.27 11.61 -2.48
C ARG A 105 -16.95 12.35 -2.34
N HIS A 106 -16.19 12.44 -3.43
CA HIS A 106 -15.13 13.44 -3.52
C HIS A 106 -15.79 14.81 -3.79
N ARG A 107 -15.73 15.70 -2.79
CA ARG A 107 -16.00 17.15 -2.90
C ARG A 107 -17.46 17.58 -3.08
N SER A 108 -18.33 17.25 -2.14
CA SER A 108 -19.60 17.97 -1.92
C SER A 108 -19.83 18.23 -0.43
N ALA A 109 -19.48 19.44 0.04
CA ALA A 109 -19.92 20.11 1.30
C ALA A 109 -20.10 19.26 2.59
N GLY A 110 -19.49 18.07 2.70
CA GLY A 110 -19.57 17.18 3.86
C GLY A 110 -18.34 17.29 4.75
N SER A 111 -18.46 16.84 6.00
CA SER A 111 -17.32 16.68 6.91
C SER A 111 -16.35 15.63 6.36
N PRO A 112 -15.03 15.77 6.58
CA PRO A 112 -14.07 14.75 6.18
C PRO A 112 -14.39 13.41 6.87
N LEU A 113 -14.08 12.31 6.18
CA LEU A 113 -14.18 10.97 6.78
C LEU A 113 -13.08 10.74 7.82
N ILE A 114 -11.88 11.23 7.51
CA ILE A 114 -10.66 11.10 8.32
C ILE A 114 -10.29 12.48 8.84
N ASP A 115 -10.20 12.60 10.15
CA ASP A 115 -9.91 13.85 10.85
C ASP A 115 -8.40 14.04 11.05
N THR A 116 -7.66 12.93 11.20
CA THR A 116 -6.19 12.93 11.30
C THR A 116 -5.56 11.85 10.45
N TYR A 117 -4.55 12.21 9.67
CA TYR A 117 -3.78 11.32 8.82
C TYR A 117 -2.28 11.46 9.08
N VAL A 118 -1.60 10.35 9.36
CA VAL A 118 -0.14 10.31 9.39
C VAL A 118 0.36 9.23 8.46
N GLY A 119 1.06 9.64 7.40
CA GLY A 119 1.74 8.73 6.49
C GLY A 119 3.19 8.50 6.90
N ILE A 120 3.67 7.25 6.75
CA ILE A 120 5.08 6.90 6.89
C ILE A 120 5.54 6.20 5.61
N THR A 121 6.71 6.58 5.10
CA THR A 121 7.43 5.80 4.09
C THR A 121 8.92 5.81 4.40
N LEU A 122 9.65 4.76 4.03
CA LEU A 122 11.07 4.63 4.31
C LEU A 122 11.94 5.40 3.28
N GLU A 123 11.43 5.63 2.08
CA GLU A 123 12.18 6.24 0.98
C GLU A 123 12.09 7.78 1.01
N PRO A 124 13.19 8.52 1.19
CA PRO A 124 13.16 9.98 1.33
C PRO A 124 12.52 10.71 0.15
N ALA A 125 12.77 10.25 -1.08
CA ALA A 125 12.18 10.87 -2.27
C ALA A 125 10.66 10.70 -2.33
N GLN A 126 10.15 9.56 -1.85
CA GLN A 126 8.72 9.30 -1.74
C GLN A 126 8.08 10.17 -0.65
N ALA A 127 8.71 10.24 0.53
CA ALA A 127 8.24 11.07 1.65
C ALA A 127 8.15 12.55 1.26
N ALA A 128 9.18 13.08 0.57
CA ALA A 128 9.19 14.47 0.12
C ALA A 128 8.04 14.77 -0.86
N LEU A 129 7.81 13.89 -1.84
CA LEU A 129 6.72 14.05 -2.81
C LEU A 129 5.33 13.89 -2.16
N ALA A 130 5.17 12.91 -1.29
CA ALA A 130 3.94 12.68 -0.56
C ALA A 130 3.60 13.85 0.36
N LYS A 131 4.60 14.39 1.08
CA LYS A 131 4.43 15.56 1.95
C LYS A 131 4.04 16.80 1.16
N SER A 132 4.70 17.10 0.03
CA SER A 132 4.31 18.26 -0.79
C SER A 132 2.88 18.14 -1.29
N ARG A 133 2.46 16.94 -1.71
CA ARG A 133 1.09 16.68 -2.19
C ARG A 133 0.03 16.90 -1.12
N VAL A 134 0.26 16.41 0.10
CA VAL A 134 -0.68 16.53 1.21
C VAL A 134 -0.72 17.97 1.76
N CYS A 135 0.41 18.69 1.76
CA CYS A 135 0.47 20.10 2.19
C CYS A 135 -0.07 21.11 1.15
N ASP A 136 0.05 20.81 -0.15
CA ASP A 136 -0.41 21.70 -1.23
C ASP A 136 -1.94 21.72 -1.37
N GLU A 137 -2.65 20.71 -0.85
CA GLU A 137 -4.11 20.76 -0.78
C GLU A 137 -4.56 21.71 0.35
N ASN A 138 -5.13 22.87 -0.04
CA ASN A 138 -5.75 23.89 0.83
C ASN A 138 -6.96 23.39 1.68
N SER A 139 -7.04 22.10 2.00
CA SER A 139 -8.08 21.53 2.84
C SER A 139 -7.78 21.83 4.32
N VAL A 140 -8.26 22.98 4.79
CA VAL A 140 -8.20 23.45 6.20
C VAL A 140 -8.87 22.48 7.20
N GLN A 141 -9.53 21.41 6.73
CA GLN A 141 -10.39 20.56 7.54
C GLN A 141 -9.71 19.29 8.11
N ILE A 142 -8.52 18.89 7.66
CA ILE A 142 -7.87 17.64 8.10
C ILE A 142 -6.45 17.93 8.59
N SER A 143 -6.07 17.32 9.72
CA SER A 143 -4.68 17.30 10.17
C SER A 143 -3.93 16.17 9.46
N ALA A 144 -3.07 16.49 8.49
CA ALA A 144 -2.40 15.49 7.68
C ALA A 144 -0.89 15.76 7.55
N ASP A 145 -0.05 14.78 7.85
CA ASP A 145 1.41 14.87 7.65
C ASP A 145 2.00 13.55 7.15
N VAL A 146 3.19 13.62 6.54
CA VAL A 146 3.94 12.48 6.04
C VAL A 146 5.39 12.55 6.51
N PHE A 147 5.89 11.43 7.03
CA PHE A 147 7.23 11.31 7.59
C PHE A 147 8.07 10.25 6.87
N CYS A 148 9.37 10.55 6.75
CA CYS A 148 10.38 9.59 6.32
C CYS A 148 10.91 8.81 7.53
N ALA A 149 10.43 7.59 7.77
CA ALA A 149 10.81 6.79 8.92
C ALA A 149 10.66 5.27 8.65
N ASP A 150 11.31 4.45 9.47
CA ASP A 150 11.12 3.01 9.44
C ASP A 150 9.85 2.63 10.22
N ALA A 151 8.78 2.31 9.48
CA ALA A 151 7.52 1.87 10.08
C ALA A 151 7.63 0.53 10.82
N SER A 152 8.64 -0.29 10.53
CA SER A 152 8.81 -1.59 11.17
C SER A 152 9.41 -1.51 12.57
N ASP A 153 10.00 -0.37 12.92
CA ASP A 153 10.57 -0.10 14.24
C ASP A 153 10.04 1.21 14.85
N PRO A 154 8.86 1.17 15.51
CA PRO A 154 8.31 2.33 16.21
C PRO A 154 9.22 2.90 17.31
N THR A 155 10.20 2.13 17.82
CA THR A 155 11.13 2.64 18.84
C THR A 155 12.17 3.60 18.27
N SER A 156 12.34 3.61 16.94
CA SER A 156 13.22 4.54 16.23
C SER A 156 12.57 5.91 15.96
N TRP A 157 11.25 6.04 16.15
CA TRP A 157 10.53 7.26 15.82
C TRP A 157 10.88 8.40 16.78
N SER A 158 11.08 9.60 16.23
CA SER A 158 11.55 10.77 16.97
C SER A 158 11.00 12.07 16.37
N GLY A 159 11.24 13.20 17.04
CA GLY A 159 10.83 14.52 16.57
C GLY A 159 9.32 14.66 16.39
N ASP A 160 8.91 15.30 15.30
CA ASP A 160 7.50 15.60 14.99
C ASP A 160 6.64 14.33 14.79
N LEU A 161 7.25 13.24 14.31
CA LEU A 161 6.56 11.95 14.21
C LEU A 161 6.19 11.42 15.60
N LEU A 162 7.13 11.47 16.55
CA LEU A 162 6.87 11.02 17.92
C LEU A 162 5.83 11.92 18.62
N ASN A 163 5.87 13.23 18.38
CA ASN A 163 4.88 14.18 18.87
C ASN A 163 3.48 13.83 18.34
N SER A 164 3.36 13.60 17.03
CA SER A 164 2.10 13.20 16.38
C SER A 164 1.53 11.90 16.96
N MET A 165 2.40 10.90 17.23
CA MET A 165 1.97 9.65 17.84
C MET A 165 1.56 9.82 19.31
N THR A 166 2.24 10.71 20.04
CA THR A 166 1.89 11.03 21.44
C THR A 166 0.51 11.68 21.52
N GLU A 167 0.22 12.61 20.60
CA GLU A 167 -1.11 13.23 20.49
C GLU A 167 -2.19 12.22 20.13
N MET A 168 -1.92 11.30 19.19
CA MET A 168 -2.85 10.21 18.89
C MET A 168 -3.09 9.29 20.11
N THR A 169 -2.04 8.99 20.86
CA THR A 169 -2.14 8.14 22.05
C THR A 169 -3.00 8.81 23.13
N ALA A 170 -2.75 10.09 23.41
CA ALA A 170 -3.46 10.83 24.46
C ALA A 170 -4.97 10.94 24.24
N SER A 171 -5.43 10.91 22.98
CA SER A 171 -6.85 10.97 22.60
C SER A 171 -7.44 9.61 22.20
N SER A 172 -6.73 8.50 22.42
CA SER A 172 -7.19 7.14 22.04
C SER A 172 -8.23 6.50 22.97
N GLU A 173 -8.38 7.06 24.17
CA GLU A 173 -9.38 6.63 25.17
C GLU A 173 -10.75 7.31 24.98
N ASP A 174 -10.86 8.27 24.05
CA ASP A 174 -12.14 8.85 23.68
C ASP A 174 -13.00 7.81 22.91
N ASN A 175 -14.19 7.54 23.44
CA ASN A 175 -15.11 6.54 22.88
C ASN A 175 -15.64 6.95 21.50
N ASP A 176 -15.66 8.25 21.18
CA ASP A 176 -16.12 8.76 19.90
C ASP A 176 -15.00 8.82 18.83
N THR A 177 -13.78 8.44 19.20
CA THR A 177 -12.59 8.46 18.33
C THR A 177 -12.06 7.06 18.06
N SER A 178 -11.84 6.73 16.78
CA SER A 178 -11.16 5.51 16.35
C SER A 178 -9.77 5.79 15.77
N THR A 179 -8.85 4.85 16.01
CA THR A 179 -7.54 4.82 15.32
C THR A 179 -7.46 3.59 14.44
N TRP A 180 -6.97 3.77 13.22
CA TRP A 180 -6.71 2.69 12.28
C TRP A 180 -5.25 2.71 11.84
N LEU A 181 -4.60 1.55 11.92
CA LEU A 181 -3.36 1.26 11.21
C LEU A 181 -3.74 0.77 9.80
N LEU A 182 -3.38 1.53 8.78
CA LEU A 182 -3.43 1.14 7.38
C LEU A 182 -2.07 0.61 6.94
N ALA A 183 -2.07 -0.57 6.32
CA ALA A 183 -0.86 -1.15 5.75
C ALA A 183 -1.17 -1.81 4.40
N LEU A 184 -1.01 -1.07 3.31
CA LEU A 184 -1.33 -1.53 1.96
C LEU A 184 -0.06 -2.02 1.25
N ASP A 185 0.05 -3.33 0.99
CA ASP A 185 1.13 -3.92 0.17
C ASP A 185 2.56 -3.61 0.70
N THR A 186 2.73 -3.70 2.02
CA THR A 186 3.93 -3.17 2.71
C THR A 186 4.55 -4.10 3.75
N MET A 187 3.77 -4.70 4.66
CA MET A 187 4.28 -5.36 5.87
C MET A 187 5.15 -6.60 5.60
N TYR A 188 4.97 -7.28 4.46
CA TYR A 188 5.84 -8.40 4.09
C TYR A 188 7.29 -7.97 3.79
N HIS A 189 7.59 -6.67 3.64
CA HIS A 189 8.95 -6.15 3.52
C HIS A 189 9.63 -5.84 4.86
N PHE A 190 8.88 -5.77 5.96
CA PHE A 190 9.39 -5.30 7.25
C PHE A 190 10.46 -6.22 7.84
N ARG A 191 11.43 -5.62 8.55
CA ARG A 191 12.54 -6.35 9.17
C ARG A 191 12.62 -5.98 10.65
N PRO A 192 12.83 -6.96 11.56
CA PRO A 192 12.87 -8.40 11.30
C PRO A 192 11.48 -9.03 11.07
N SER A 193 10.40 -8.35 11.44
CA SER A 193 9.02 -8.83 11.27
C SER A 193 8.02 -7.68 11.38
N ARG A 194 6.75 -7.95 11.03
CA ARG A 194 5.62 -7.02 11.24
C ARG A 194 5.16 -6.85 12.69
N LEU A 195 5.63 -7.69 13.61
CA LEU A 195 5.11 -7.76 14.98
C LEU A 195 5.36 -6.51 15.85
N PRO A 196 6.52 -5.82 15.79
CA PRO A 196 6.74 -4.62 16.60
C PRO A 196 5.73 -3.51 16.30
N LEU A 197 5.50 -3.22 15.02
CA LEU A 197 4.47 -2.25 14.61
C LEU A 197 3.07 -2.69 15.05
N LEU A 198 2.69 -3.95 14.81
CA LEU A 198 1.36 -4.44 15.19
C LEU A 198 1.13 -4.35 16.70
N ARG A 199 2.15 -4.65 17.53
CA ARG A 199 2.09 -4.48 18.99
C ARG A 199 1.94 -3.03 19.38
N TYR A 200 2.73 -2.14 18.78
CA TYR A 200 2.65 -0.71 19.05
C TYR A 200 1.27 -0.15 18.69
N ALA A 201 0.77 -0.48 17.50
CA ALA A 201 -0.55 -0.06 17.03
C ALA A 201 -1.66 -0.53 17.96
N GLN A 202 -1.68 -1.80 18.38
CA GLN A 202 -2.71 -2.28 19.29
C GLN A 202 -2.52 -1.69 20.70
N ARG A 203 -1.33 -1.85 21.30
CA ARG A 203 -1.13 -1.64 22.75
C ARG A 203 -0.93 -0.19 23.15
N THR A 204 -0.43 0.63 22.22
CA THR A 204 -0.14 2.04 22.48
C THR A 204 -1.19 2.92 21.83
N LEU A 205 -1.48 2.72 20.55
CA LEU A 205 -2.44 3.57 19.83
C LEU A 205 -3.89 3.12 19.97
N HIS A 206 -4.12 1.94 20.57
CA HIS A 206 -5.41 1.26 20.57
C HIS A 206 -6.03 1.26 19.17
N ALA A 207 -5.23 0.90 18.16
CA ALA A 207 -5.64 0.94 16.76
C ALA A 207 -6.23 -0.39 16.31
N SER A 208 -7.26 -0.32 15.46
CA SER A 208 -7.66 -1.43 14.59
C SER A 208 -6.68 -1.53 13.42
N LEU A 209 -6.51 -2.73 12.85
CA LEU A 209 -5.73 -2.96 11.63
C LEU A 209 -6.65 -3.06 10.42
N MET A 210 -6.25 -2.44 9.32
CA MET A 210 -6.73 -2.75 7.97
C MET A 210 -5.54 -2.85 7.01
N ALA A 211 -5.43 -3.94 6.27
CA ALA A 211 -4.25 -4.20 5.44
C ALA A 211 -4.57 -5.02 4.19
N PHE A 212 -3.68 -4.90 3.20
CA PHE A 212 -3.45 -5.93 2.19
C PHE A 212 -2.04 -6.47 2.38
N ASP A 213 -1.89 -7.79 2.48
CA ASP A 213 -0.59 -8.43 2.71
C ASP A 213 -0.46 -9.73 1.89
N LEU A 214 0.78 -10.20 1.76
CA LEU A 214 1.11 -11.46 1.10
C LEU A 214 1.36 -12.56 2.13
N ILE A 215 0.70 -13.70 1.94
CA ILE A 215 0.88 -14.89 2.76
C ILE A 215 1.27 -16.09 1.91
N LEU A 216 1.90 -17.09 2.54
CA LEU A 216 2.16 -18.39 1.94
C LEU A 216 0.88 -19.24 1.98
N ALA A 217 0.62 -20.02 0.93
CA ALA A 217 -0.44 -21.03 0.99
C ALA A 217 -0.15 -22.13 2.03
N ASP A 218 -1.20 -22.73 2.58
CA ASP A 218 -1.05 -23.75 3.65
C ASP A 218 -0.31 -25.01 3.18
N ARG A 219 -0.39 -25.33 1.89
CA ARG A 219 0.29 -26.46 1.26
C ARG A 219 1.14 -25.98 0.10
N VAL A 220 2.44 -25.88 0.33
CA VAL A 220 3.43 -25.51 -0.67
C VAL A 220 4.47 -26.61 -0.78
N SER A 221 4.78 -27.04 -2.00
CA SER A 221 5.82 -28.04 -2.22
C SER A 221 7.20 -27.50 -1.85
N TRP A 222 8.13 -28.38 -1.49
CA TRP A 222 9.51 -27.96 -1.20
C TRP A 222 10.18 -27.24 -2.39
N ARG A 223 9.80 -27.60 -3.62
CA ARG A 223 10.30 -26.97 -4.85
C ARG A 223 9.80 -25.53 -4.97
N GLU A 224 8.51 -25.31 -4.81
CA GLU A 224 7.92 -23.97 -4.82
C GLU A 224 8.49 -23.10 -3.70
N ARG A 225 8.70 -23.68 -2.51
CA ARG A 225 9.33 -22.98 -1.39
C ARG A 225 10.76 -22.57 -1.71
N LEU A 226 11.54 -23.43 -2.37
CA LEU A 226 12.90 -23.12 -2.81
C LEU A 226 12.90 -22.01 -3.88
N ILE A 227 12.00 -22.08 -4.87
CA ILE A 227 11.84 -21.04 -5.88
C ILE A 227 11.48 -19.70 -5.22
N LEU A 228 10.52 -19.70 -4.28
CA LEU A 228 10.13 -18.49 -3.57
C LEU A 228 11.29 -17.89 -2.77
N ARG A 229 12.12 -18.72 -2.12
CA ARG A 229 13.36 -18.25 -1.45
C ARG A 229 14.31 -17.54 -2.41
N ILE A 230 14.49 -18.07 -3.62
CA ILE A 230 15.33 -17.45 -4.66
C ILE A 230 14.71 -16.12 -5.10
N VAL A 231 13.39 -16.08 -5.33
CA VAL A 231 12.68 -14.84 -5.69
C VAL A 231 12.84 -13.77 -4.60
N CYS A 232 12.64 -14.13 -3.33
CA CYS A 232 12.82 -13.25 -2.19
C CYS A 232 14.27 -12.72 -2.09
N TRP A 233 15.26 -13.59 -2.27
CA TRP A 233 16.67 -13.18 -2.28
C TRP A 233 16.99 -12.18 -3.41
N LEU A 234 16.48 -12.42 -4.62
CA LEU A 234 16.68 -11.52 -5.77
C LEU A 234 15.97 -10.18 -5.62
N THR A 235 14.84 -10.14 -4.91
CA THR A 235 14.00 -8.94 -4.74
C THR A 235 14.29 -8.19 -3.45
N GLY A 236 15.11 -8.75 -2.55
CA GLY A 236 15.40 -8.17 -1.25
C GLY A 236 14.29 -8.35 -0.21
N SER A 237 13.17 -8.98 -0.55
CA SER A 237 12.08 -9.26 0.39
C SER A 237 12.48 -10.38 1.37
N PRO A 238 12.21 -10.23 2.68
CA PRO A 238 12.51 -11.24 3.68
C PRO A 238 11.59 -12.46 3.53
N PHE A 239 12.14 -13.61 3.12
CA PHE A 239 11.38 -14.85 2.98
C PHE A 239 10.65 -15.26 4.27
N SER A 240 11.20 -14.91 5.45
CA SER A 240 10.58 -15.18 6.75
C SER A 240 9.22 -14.52 6.95
N ASN A 241 8.87 -13.51 6.15
CA ASN A 241 7.57 -12.84 6.24
C ASN A 241 6.47 -13.51 5.42
N PHE A 242 6.81 -14.43 4.51
CA PHE A 242 5.86 -15.28 3.80
C PHE A 242 5.42 -16.43 4.71
N ILE A 243 4.49 -16.11 5.60
CA ILE A 243 3.90 -17.00 6.61
C ILE A 243 2.51 -17.45 6.18
N THR A 244 2.01 -18.57 6.73
CA THR A 244 0.66 -19.07 6.44
C THR A 244 -0.43 -18.21 7.08
N ARG A 245 -1.70 -18.46 6.72
CA ARG A 245 -2.86 -17.79 7.35
C ARG A 245 -2.88 -17.99 8.86
N GLU A 246 -2.61 -19.21 9.33
CA GLU A 246 -2.59 -19.55 10.76
C GLU A 246 -1.42 -18.88 11.49
N GLU A 247 -0.25 -18.80 10.87
CA GLU A 247 0.89 -18.05 11.41
C GLU A 247 0.58 -16.55 11.50
N TYR A 248 -0.07 -15.99 10.48
CA TYR A 248 -0.48 -14.59 10.49
C TYR A 248 -1.47 -14.29 11.62
N LEU A 249 -2.47 -15.15 11.80
CA LEU A 249 -3.41 -15.06 12.92
C LEU A 249 -2.68 -15.07 14.27
N ARG A 250 -1.70 -15.98 14.44
CA ARG A 250 -0.87 -16.01 15.65
C ARG A 250 -0.08 -14.73 15.87
N VAL A 251 0.43 -14.11 14.81
CA VAL A 251 1.13 -12.80 14.91
C VAL A 251 0.19 -11.71 15.40
N LEU A 252 -1.04 -11.64 14.88
CA LEU A 252 -2.05 -10.66 15.32
C LEU A 252 -2.48 -10.88 16.77
N VAL A 253 -2.73 -12.13 17.17
CA VAL A 253 -3.05 -12.47 18.55
C VAL A 253 -1.89 -12.13 19.49
N ALA A 254 -0.65 -12.42 19.08
CA ALA A 254 0.55 -12.06 19.85
C ALA A 254 0.78 -10.54 19.93
N ALA A 255 0.21 -9.75 19.01
CA ALA A 255 0.20 -8.30 19.09
C ALA A 255 -0.81 -7.78 20.12
N GLY A 256 -1.92 -8.48 20.30
CA GLY A 256 -2.98 -8.15 21.27
C GLY A 256 -4.39 -8.11 20.67
N TYR A 257 -4.56 -8.43 19.38
CA TYR A 257 -5.88 -8.46 18.75
C TYR A 257 -6.69 -9.69 19.16
N ASP A 258 -8.00 -9.51 19.34
CA ASP A 258 -8.93 -10.60 19.63
C ASP A 258 -9.15 -11.48 18.38
N PRO A 259 -8.87 -12.81 18.43
CA PRO A 259 -9.08 -13.70 17.30
C PRO A 259 -10.51 -13.70 16.74
N SER A 260 -11.53 -13.43 17.56
CA SER A 260 -12.93 -13.37 17.12
C SER A 260 -13.25 -12.15 16.25
N ARG A 261 -12.37 -11.14 16.26
CA ARG A 261 -12.51 -9.87 15.54
C ARG A 261 -11.51 -9.72 14.39
N ILE A 262 -10.90 -10.83 13.99
CA ILE A 262 -9.96 -10.90 12.88
C ILE A 262 -10.67 -11.52 11.66
N GLU A 263 -10.66 -10.78 10.56
CA GLU A 263 -11.10 -11.25 9.26
C GLU A 263 -9.92 -11.26 8.28
N MET A 264 -9.81 -12.33 7.49
CA MET A 264 -8.85 -12.42 6.39
C MET A 264 -9.55 -12.96 5.15
N ARG A 265 -9.60 -12.15 4.09
CA ARG A 265 -10.24 -12.50 2.82
C ARG A 265 -9.20 -12.63 1.72
N ASP A 266 -9.17 -13.78 1.07
CA ASP A 266 -8.32 -14.02 -0.10
C ASP A 266 -8.90 -13.30 -1.33
N VAL A 267 -8.10 -12.41 -1.91
CA VAL A 267 -8.43 -11.65 -3.12
C VAL A 267 -7.48 -11.96 -4.28
N SER A 268 -6.64 -12.99 -4.16
CA SER A 268 -5.56 -13.34 -5.11
C SER A 268 -6.03 -13.43 -6.56
N ARG A 269 -7.24 -13.97 -6.78
CA ARG A 269 -7.83 -14.14 -8.13
C ARG A 269 -8.08 -12.80 -8.85
N HIS A 270 -8.28 -11.72 -8.09
CA HIS A 270 -8.50 -10.38 -8.62
C HIS A 270 -7.21 -9.53 -8.60
N VAL A 271 -6.10 -10.06 -8.10
CA VAL A 271 -4.83 -9.33 -7.97
C VAL A 271 -3.81 -9.82 -9.01
N PHE A 272 -3.32 -11.05 -8.87
CA PHE A 272 -2.14 -11.51 -9.61
C PHE A 272 -2.33 -11.64 -11.12
N PRO A 273 -3.45 -12.21 -11.64
CA PRO A 273 -3.67 -12.31 -13.08
C PRO A 273 -3.74 -10.94 -13.76
N GLY A 274 -4.45 -9.99 -13.14
CA GLY A 274 -4.60 -8.63 -13.66
C GLY A 274 -3.28 -7.88 -13.73
N LEU A 275 -2.49 -7.92 -12.64
CA LEU A 275 -1.17 -7.31 -12.58
C LEU A 275 -0.20 -7.91 -13.60
N SER A 276 -0.16 -9.24 -13.72
CA SER A 276 0.65 -9.93 -14.76
C SER A 276 0.24 -9.50 -16.17
N GLY A 277 -1.07 -9.43 -16.43
CA GLY A 277 -1.62 -8.97 -17.70
C GLY A 277 -1.22 -7.53 -18.03
N PHE A 278 -1.34 -6.61 -17.07
CA PHE A 278 -0.92 -5.22 -17.21
C PHE A 278 0.58 -5.09 -17.52
N LEU A 279 1.45 -5.74 -16.73
CA LEU A 279 2.88 -5.73 -16.99
C LEU A 279 3.19 -6.27 -18.39
N GLY A 280 2.48 -7.33 -18.81
CA GLY A 280 2.59 -7.89 -20.15
C GLY A 280 2.27 -6.89 -21.26
N ARG A 281 1.20 -6.09 -21.11
CA ARG A 281 0.85 -5.02 -22.05
C ARG A 281 1.91 -3.93 -22.08
N ARG A 282 2.32 -3.40 -20.91
CA ARG A 282 3.35 -2.35 -20.81
C ARG A 282 4.69 -2.76 -21.40
N ILE A 283 5.11 -4.01 -21.21
CA ILE A 283 6.35 -4.53 -21.80
C ILE A 283 6.25 -4.55 -23.34
N LYS A 284 5.10 -4.92 -23.90
CA LYS A 284 4.87 -4.93 -25.35
C LYS A 284 4.84 -3.50 -25.93
N GLU A 285 4.17 -2.58 -25.25
CA GLU A 285 4.13 -1.14 -25.63
C GLU A 285 5.51 -0.49 -25.60
N ALA A 286 6.34 -0.86 -24.63
CA ALA A 286 7.70 -0.32 -24.45
C ALA A 286 8.71 -0.85 -25.48
N GLN A 287 8.49 -2.05 -26.04
CA GLN A 287 9.42 -2.71 -26.96
C GLN A 287 9.73 -1.92 -28.24
N PRO A 288 8.73 -1.41 -29.01
CA PRO A 288 8.99 -0.63 -30.22
C PRO A 288 9.65 0.71 -29.92
N LEU A 289 9.61 1.20 -28.68
CA LEU A 289 10.25 2.43 -28.23
C LEU A 289 11.71 2.22 -27.76
N GLY A 290 12.24 1.00 -27.85
CA GLY A 290 13.60 0.68 -27.37
C GLY A 290 13.75 0.68 -25.84
N LEU A 291 12.65 0.79 -25.08
CA LEU A 291 12.69 0.91 -23.63
C LEU A 291 12.93 -0.44 -22.95
N ARG A 292 13.91 -0.48 -22.04
CA ARG A 292 14.32 -1.70 -21.34
C ARG A 292 13.47 -1.97 -20.10
N MET A 293 12.49 -2.86 -20.23
CA MET A 293 11.58 -3.27 -19.14
C MET A 293 12.01 -4.57 -18.42
N GLY A 294 13.32 -4.80 -18.25
CA GLY A 294 13.88 -6.08 -17.77
C GLY A 294 13.34 -6.52 -16.40
N LYS A 295 13.39 -5.63 -15.40
CA LYS A 295 12.86 -5.91 -14.05
C LYS A 295 11.37 -6.26 -14.06
N PHE A 296 10.59 -5.60 -14.92
CA PHE A 296 9.15 -5.81 -15.02
C PHE A 296 8.80 -7.10 -15.76
N ARG A 297 9.66 -7.59 -16.66
CA ARG A 297 9.52 -8.95 -17.23
C ARG A 297 9.66 -10.02 -16.16
N ALA A 298 10.67 -9.90 -15.30
CA ALA A 298 10.85 -10.82 -14.18
C ALA A 298 9.67 -10.76 -13.21
N ALA A 299 9.23 -9.56 -12.83
CA ALA A 299 8.04 -9.36 -11.99
C ALA A 299 6.79 -10.02 -12.61
N ARG A 300 6.54 -9.81 -13.91
CA ARG A 300 5.46 -10.48 -14.63
C ARG A 300 5.53 -12.00 -14.49
N MET A 301 6.69 -12.60 -14.73
CA MET A 301 6.86 -14.06 -14.62
C MET A 301 6.55 -14.58 -13.21
N VAL A 302 6.95 -13.82 -12.18
CA VAL A 302 6.67 -14.16 -10.77
C VAL A 302 5.18 -14.07 -10.47
N PHE A 303 4.50 -12.97 -10.81
CA PHE A 303 3.07 -12.82 -10.56
C PHE A 303 2.21 -13.79 -11.37
N ASP A 304 2.60 -14.09 -12.59
CA ASP A 304 2.01 -15.13 -13.44
C ASP A 304 2.17 -16.54 -12.82
N TRP A 305 3.34 -16.82 -12.23
CA TRP A 305 3.55 -18.05 -11.47
C TRP A 305 2.71 -18.11 -10.20
N TRP A 306 2.59 -17.02 -9.43
CA TRP A 306 1.74 -16.97 -8.25
C TRP A 306 0.26 -17.18 -8.61
N ALA A 307 -0.20 -16.56 -9.70
CA ALA A 307 -1.55 -16.73 -10.21
C ALA A 307 -1.87 -18.19 -10.56
N ARG A 308 -0.94 -18.91 -11.19
CA ARG A 308 -1.14 -20.31 -11.61
C ARG A 308 -0.93 -21.34 -10.50
N SER A 309 0.13 -21.18 -9.71
CA SER A 309 0.49 -22.16 -8.67
C SER A 309 -0.30 -21.96 -7.39
N GLY A 310 -0.67 -20.71 -7.08
CA GLY A 310 -1.27 -20.36 -5.82
C GLY A 310 -0.33 -20.46 -4.61
N VAL A 311 0.99 -20.51 -4.84
CA VAL A 311 2.00 -20.58 -3.78
C VAL A 311 1.94 -19.40 -2.80
N VAL A 312 1.60 -18.21 -3.31
CA VAL A 312 1.41 -16.97 -2.55
C VAL A 312 -0.04 -16.55 -2.70
N ARG A 313 -0.64 -16.03 -1.61
CA ARG A 313 -1.98 -15.44 -1.60
C ARG A 313 -1.89 -13.96 -1.23
N GLY A 314 -2.68 -13.14 -1.93
CA GLY A 314 -2.94 -11.76 -1.56
C GLY A 314 -4.22 -11.70 -0.72
N VAL A 315 -4.11 -11.20 0.51
CA VAL A 315 -5.22 -11.18 1.46
C VAL A 315 -5.51 -9.77 1.94
N VAL A 316 -6.79 -9.43 2.02
CA VAL A 316 -7.27 -8.29 2.82
C VAL A 316 -7.42 -8.78 4.25
N VAL A 317 -6.82 -8.06 5.21
CA VAL A 317 -6.80 -8.40 6.62
C VAL A 317 -7.39 -7.25 7.43
N VAL A 318 -8.32 -7.56 8.32
CA VAL A 318 -8.86 -6.61 9.29
C VAL A 318 -8.80 -7.22 10.67
N ALA A 319 -8.35 -6.44 11.66
CA ALA A 319 -8.38 -6.83 13.06
C ALA A 319 -8.89 -5.63 13.88
N LYS A 320 -10.10 -5.72 14.40
CA LYS A 320 -10.69 -4.60 15.16
C LYS A 320 -10.20 -4.61 16.61
N ARG A 321 -9.89 -3.43 17.16
CA ARG A 321 -9.58 -3.22 18.59
C ARG A 321 -10.78 -3.58 19.44
#